data_AF-A0A7J6F2M9-F1
#
_entry.id   AF-A0A7J6F2M9-F1
#
_cell.length_a   1.000
_cell.length_b   1.000
_cell.length_c   1.000
_cell.angle_alpha   90.00
_cell.angle_beta   90.00
_cell.angle_gamma   90.00
#
_symmetry.space_group_name_H-M   'P 1'
#
loop_
_entity.id
_entity.type
_entity.pdbx_description
1 polymer ?
#
loop_
_entity_poly.entity_id
_entity_poly.type
_entity_poly.pdbx_seq_one_letter_code
_entity_poly.pdbx_strand_id
1 'polypeptide(L)'
;MNAMINSHLNVKSNRYSRGRDQDGHHWVLAECDIFIRPGWFWHASEFPKFALTLVDIYYKSAGRNCLLLLNVPPNSSSLISPEDIKVIQELSEINQNFKELVSFNVLRILETIKMEQQIVEINLEIFDVDDVWKKVANGTIVGYR
;
A
#
# COMPACT_ATOMS: atom_id res chain seq x y z
N MET A 1 43.98 -14.87 23.13
CA MET A 1 43.69 -15.61 21.88
C MET A 1 42.35 -15.07 21.39
N ASN A 2 42.37 -14.03 20.55
CA ASN A 2 41.14 -13.39 20.07
C ASN A 2 40.83 -13.96 18.69
N ALA A 3 39.72 -14.70 18.57
CA ALA A 3 39.19 -15.13 17.29
C ALA A 3 38.40 -13.96 16.68
N MET A 4 38.89 -13.43 15.56
CA MET A 4 38.11 -12.57 14.68
C MET A 4 37.18 -13.45 13.84
N ILE A 5 35.87 -13.26 13.96
CA ILE A 5 34.91 -13.75 12.99
C ILE A 5 34.83 -12.70 11.88
N ASN A 6 35.53 -12.95 10.78
CA ASN A 6 35.31 -12.21 9.54
C ASN A 6 34.06 -12.76 8.87
N SER A 7 32.90 -12.12 9.07
CA SER A 7 31.75 -12.33 8.20
C SER A 7 31.95 -11.55 6.91
N HIS A 8 32.51 -12.21 5.90
CA HIS A 8 32.36 -11.76 4.53
C HIS A 8 30.87 -11.77 4.20
N LEU A 9 30.24 -10.60 4.19
CA LEU A 9 28.91 -10.39 3.63
C LEU A 9 29.01 -10.59 2.11
N ASN A 10 28.89 -11.84 1.70
CA ASN A 10 28.70 -12.22 0.31
C ASN A 10 27.23 -11.88 -0.02
N VAL A 11 26.95 -10.60 -0.30
CA VAL A 11 25.62 -10.12 -0.70
C VAL A 11 25.34 -10.60 -2.12
N LYS A 12 24.99 -11.89 -2.23
CA LYS A 12 24.28 -12.44 -3.38
C LYS A 12 22.87 -12.78 -2.93
N SER A 13 21.94 -11.85 -3.11
CA SER A 13 20.52 -12.14 -2.93
C SER A 13 19.66 -11.18 -3.75
N ASN A 14 19.42 -11.51 -5.02
CA ASN A 14 18.34 -10.94 -5.84
C ASN A 14 16.92 -11.29 -5.31
N ARG A 15 16.78 -11.82 -4.08
CA ARG A 15 15.51 -12.31 -3.54
C ARG A 15 14.57 -11.20 -3.10
N TYR A 16 15.11 -10.11 -2.52
CA TYR A 16 14.28 -9.01 -2.02
C TYR A 16 13.56 -8.22 -3.13
N SER A 17 14.07 -8.22 -4.37
CA SER A 17 13.53 -7.39 -5.46
C SER A 17 12.29 -7.96 -6.15
N ARG A 18 11.89 -9.21 -5.87
CA ARG A 18 10.82 -9.91 -6.62
C ARG A 18 9.69 -10.45 -5.74
N GLY A 19 9.75 -10.27 -4.44
CA GLY A 19 8.69 -10.77 -3.56
C GLY A 19 9.09 -10.75 -2.09
N ARG A 20 8.15 -11.24 -1.27
CA ARG A 20 8.34 -11.39 0.17
C ARG A 20 9.31 -12.52 0.46
N ASP A 21 10.13 -12.33 1.48
CA ASP A 21 10.91 -13.37 2.13
C ASP A 21 10.42 -13.51 3.58
N GLN A 22 9.57 -14.51 3.85
CA GLN A 22 8.98 -14.71 5.19
C GLN A 22 10.03 -15.12 6.21
N ASP A 23 11.09 -15.81 5.77
CA ASP A 23 12.20 -16.23 6.60
C ASP A 23 13.36 -15.20 6.59
N GLY A 24 13.10 -14.01 6.03
CA GLY A 24 14.07 -12.95 5.89
C GLY A 24 14.54 -12.40 7.24
N HIS A 25 15.85 -12.41 7.48
CA HIS A 25 16.44 -11.89 8.71
C HIS A 25 16.55 -10.35 8.77
N HIS A 26 16.10 -9.66 7.72
CA HIS A 26 16.14 -8.20 7.63
C HIS A 26 14.73 -7.65 7.45
N TRP A 27 14.41 -6.62 8.22
CA TRP A 27 13.18 -5.87 8.05
C TRP A 27 13.31 -4.88 6.88
N VAL A 28 12.89 -5.31 5.69
CA VAL A 28 12.89 -4.48 4.48
C VAL A 28 11.44 -4.24 4.06
N LEU A 29 10.99 -2.99 4.18
CA LEU A 29 9.63 -2.61 3.83
C LEU A 29 9.48 -2.48 2.31
N ALA A 30 8.32 -2.84 1.80
CA ALA A 30 7.96 -2.60 0.41
C ALA A 30 7.64 -1.12 0.19
N GLU A 31 8.14 -0.56 -0.90
CA GLU A 31 7.76 0.75 -1.44
C GLU A 31 7.09 0.55 -2.80
N CYS A 32 6.02 1.32 -3.04
CA CYS A 32 5.20 1.27 -4.23
C CYS A 32 5.18 2.68 -4.81
N ASP A 33 6.01 2.91 -5.81
CA ASP A 33 6.12 4.18 -6.52
C ASP A 33 5.14 4.22 -7.69
N ILE A 34 4.36 5.29 -7.77
CA ILE A 34 3.41 5.52 -8.86
C ILE A 34 3.35 6.99 -9.26
N PHE A 35 2.97 7.21 -10.51
CA PHE A 35 2.86 8.53 -11.10
C PHE A 35 1.39 8.93 -11.24
N ILE A 36 1.05 10.19 -10.91
CA ILE A 36 -0.30 10.71 -11.20
C ILE A 36 -0.56 10.73 -12.71
N ARG A 37 0.46 11.01 -13.53
CA ARG A 37 0.45 10.97 -15.00
C ARG A 37 1.11 9.68 -15.52
N PRO A 38 1.12 9.39 -16.83
CA PRO A 38 1.86 8.25 -17.37
C PRO A 38 3.38 8.34 -17.15
N GLY A 39 3.96 9.54 -17.26
CA GLY A 39 5.40 9.76 -17.09
C GLY A 39 5.82 10.28 -15.71
N TRP A 40 7.14 10.22 -15.47
CA TRP A 40 7.79 10.84 -14.31
C TRP A 40 7.78 12.36 -14.37
N PHE A 41 7.98 12.92 -15.56
CA PHE A 41 8.03 14.36 -15.81
C PHE A 41 6.75 14.83 -16.47
N TRP A 42 6.48 16.13 -16.35
CA TRP A 42 5.27 16.71 -16.93
C TRP A 42 5.39 16.81 -18.46
N HIS A 43 4.34 16.38 -19.15
CA HIS A 43 4.16 16.54 -20.58
C HIS A 43 2.76 17.12 -20.86
N ALA A 44 2.68 18.11 -21.75
CA ALA A 44 1.42 18.78 -22.11
C ALA A 44 0.38 17.84 -22.73
N SER A 45 0.82 16.75 -23.36
CA SER A 45 -0.03 15.72 -23.98
C SER A 45 -0.53 14.67 -22.98
N GLU A 46 -0.04 14.69 -21.74
CA GLU A 46 -0.45 13.75 -20.71
C GLU A 46 -1.57 14.32 -19.85
N PHE A 47 -2.32 13.43 -19.22
CA PHE A 47 -3.40 13.77 -18.30
C PHE A 47 -3.25 12.98 -17.01
N PRO A 48 -3.68 13.52 -15.86
CA PRO A 48 -3.67 12.78 -14.62
C PRO A 48 -4.63 11.58 -14.69
N LYS A 49 -4.29 10.53 -13.94
CA LYS A 49 -5.19 9.41 -13.64
C LYS A 49 -6.42 9.92 -12.90
N PHE A 50 -7.53 9.21 -13.02
CA PHE A 50 -8.73 9.51 -12.24
C PHE A 50 -8.52 9.21 -10.75
N ALA A 51 -9.20 9.97 -9.88
CA ALA A 51 -9.14 9.76 -8.43
C ALA A 51 -9.49 8.30 -8.04
N LEU A 52 -10.52 7.71 -8.65
CA LEU A 52 -10.90 6.31 -8.41
C LEU A 52 -9.80 5.31 -8.81
N THR A 53 -9.03 5.59 -9.84
CA THR A 53 -7.86 4.77 -10.20
C THR A 53 -6.79 4.86 -9.12
N LEU A 54 -6.57 6.04 -8.54
CA LEU A 54 -5.63 6.21 -7.44
C LEU A 54 -6.11 5.52 -6.16
N VAL A 55 -7.42 5.46 -5.91
CA VAL A 55 -8.01 4.66 -4.81
C VAL A 55 -7.74 3.17 -5.00
N ASP A 56 -7.94 2.63 -6.20
CA ASP A 56 -7.63 1.23 -6.49
C ASP A 56 -6.12 0.93 -6.30
N ILE A 57 -5.25 1.82 -6.77
CA ILE A 57 -3.80 1.73 -6.53
C ILE A 57 -3.48 1.77 -5.04
N TYR A 58 -4.16 2.64 -4.27
CA TYR A 58 -3.98 2.74 -2.83
C TYR A 58 -4.35 1.43 -2.12
N TYR A 59 -5.48 0.81 -2.46
CA TYR A 59 -5.86 -0.49 -1.90
C TYR A 59 -4.91 -1.62 -2.31
N LYS A 60 -4.25 -1.50 -3.46
CA LYS A 60 -3.24 -2.47 -3.93
C LYS A 60 -1.81 -2.19 -3.44
N SER A 61 -1.57 -1.06 -2.77
CA SER A 61 -0.27 -0.66 -2.22
C SER A 61 -0.34 -0.45 -0.71
N ALA A 62 -0.75 0.73 -0.24
CA ALA A 62 -0.88 1.04 1.18
C ALA A 62 -1.88 0.15 1.92
N GLY A 63 -2.89 -0.39 1.23
CA GLY A 63 -3.80 -1.42 1.77
C GLY A 63 -3.24 -2.85 1.74
N ARG A 64 -1.97 -3.02 1.35
CA ARG A 64 -1.25 -4.30 1.31
C ARG A 64 0.14 -4.18 1.94
N ASN A 65 0.25 -3.40 3.02
CA ASN A 65 1.51 -3.19 3.75
C ASN A 65 2.67 -2.62 2.91
N CYS A 66 2.39 -1.75 1.93
CA CYS A 66 3.41 -1.07 1.12
C CYS A 66 3.41 0.45 1.39
N LEU A 67 4.57 1.08 1.48
CA LEU A 67 4.66 2.54 1.47
C LEU A 67 4.27 3.04 0.07
N LEU A 68 3.22 3.86 -0.03
CA LEU A 68 2.82 4.44 -1.31
C LEU A 68 3.50 5.80 -1.52
N LEU A 69 4.26 5.91 -2.61
CA LEU A 69 4.88 7.15 -3.06
C LEU A 69 4.20 7.63 -4.36
N LEU A 70 3.44 8.72 -4.28
CA LEU A 70 2.76 9.34 -5.42
C LEU A 70 3.58 10.52 -5.96
N ASN A 71 4.05 10.40 -7.20
CA ASN A 71 4.72 11.49 -7.91
C ASN A 71 3.71 12.42 -8.61
N VAL A 72 3.90 13.72 -8.42
CA VAL A 72 3.11 14.79 -9.03
C VAL A 72 4.08 15.81 -9.64
N PRO A 73 4.33 15.76 -10.97
CA PRO A 73 5.36 16.59 -11.56
C PRO A 73 4.90 18.04 -11.75
N PRO A 74 5.76 19.04 -11.51
CA PRO A 74 5.47 20.43 -11.89
C PRO A 74 5.48 20.58 -13.41
N ASN A 75 4.63 21.48 -13.92
CA ASN A 75 4.56 21.85 -15.33
C ASN A 75 5.73 22.75 -15.77
N SER A 76 5.76 23.15 -17.04
CA SER A 76 6.81 24.02 -17.59
C SER A 76 6.90 25.40 -16.92
N SER A 77 5.84 25.84 -16.22
CA SER A 77 5.83 27.06 -15.40
C SER A 77 6.27 26.79 -13.95
N SER A 78 6.79 25.60 -13.66
CA SER A 78 7.19 25.15 -12.31
C SER A 78 6.05 25.11 -11.29
N LEU A 79 4.80 24.96 -11.76
CA LEU A 79 3.60 24.87 -10.91
C LEU A 79 2.96 23.50 -11.06
N ILE A 80 2.25 23.03 -10.03
CA ILE A 80 1.41 21.83 -10.19
C ILE A 80 0.23 22.18 -11.09
N SER A 81 -0.03 21.32 -12.07
CA SER A 81 -1.12 21.50 -13.02
C SER A 81 -2.48 21.58 -12.30
N PRO A 82 -3.39 22.51 -12.66
CA PRO A 82 -4.71 22.60 -12.04
C PRO A 82 -5.50 21.28 -12.11
N GLU A 83 -5.29 20.50 -13.17
CA GLU A 83 -5.90 19.18 -13.37
C GLU A 83 -5.43 18.18 -12.31
N ASP A 84 -4.14 18.22 -11.97
CA ASP A 84 -3.53 17.33 -10.98
C ASP A 84 -4.00 17.70 -9.56
N ILE A 85 -4.08 19.00 -9.26
CA ILE A 85 -4.62 19.52 -8.00
C ILE A 85 -6.06 19.03 -7.81
N LYS A 86 -6.89 19.15 -8.85
CA LYS A 86 -8.29 18.71 -8.81
C LYS A 86 -8.41 17.23 -8.44
N VAL A 87 -7.62 16.36 -9.08
CA VAL A 87 -7.63 14.91 -8.78
C VAL A 87 -7.17 14.63 -7.34
N ILE A 88 -6.18 15.36 -6.83
CA ILE A 88 -5.71 15.20 -5.45
C ILE A 88 -6.79 15.62 -4.45
N GLN A 89 -7.52 16.69 -4.73
CA GLN A 89 -8.64 17.14 -3.90
C GLN A 89 -9.77 16.10 -3.89
N GLU A 90 -10.18 15.61 -5.07
CA GLU A 90 -11.16 14.52 -5.19
C GLU A 90 -10.73 13.27 -4.40
N LEU A 91 -9.45 12.88 -4.49
CA LEU A 91 -8.92 11.76 -3.73
C LEU A 91 -8.98 11.99 -2.21
N SER A 92 -8.78 13.22 -1.75
CA SER A 92 -8.87 13.57 -0.33
C SER A 92 -10.31 13.51 0.20
N GLU A 93 -11.30 13.83 -0.63
CA GLU A 93 -12.72 13.80 -0.24
C GLU A 93 -13.23 12.38 -0.01
N ILE A 94 -12.75 11.40 -0.78
CA ILE A 94 -13.12 9.98 -0.65
C ILE A 94 -12.75 9.40 0.73
N ASN A 95 -11.76 9.98 1.43
CA ASN A 95 -11.28 9.50 2.72
C ASN A 95 -12.08 10.01 3.94
N GLN A 96 -13.21 10.71 3.76
CA GLN A 96 -13.96 11.26 4.90
C GLN A 96 -14.94 10.26 5.55
N ASN A 97 -14.94 10.30 6.89
CA ASN A 97 -15.59 9.37 7.81
C ASN A 97 -17.12 9.28 7.71
N PHE A 98 -17.64 8.06 7.81
CA PHE A 98 -19.05 7.79 8.09
C PHE A 98 -19.30 7.92 9.61
N LYS A 99 -20.25 8.77 10.01
CA LYS A 99 -20.62 9.01 11.44
C LYS A 99 -21.85 8.21 11.90
N GLU A 100 -22.54 7.54 10.98
CA GLU A 100 -23.77 6.79 11.22
C GLU A 100 -23.60 5.32 10.84
N LEU A 101 -24.56 4.47 11.24
CA LEU A 101 -24.62 3.08 10.79
C LEU A 101 -24.73 3.05 9.26
N VAL A 102 -23.66 2.59 8.61
CA VAL A 102 -23.59 2.47 7.16
C VAL A 102 -23.27 1.02 6.77
N SER A 103 -23.78 0.60 5.62
CA SER A 103 -23.29 -0.61 4.97
C SER A 103 -21.81 -0.42 4.63
N PHE A 104 -20.97 -1.38 5.01
CA PHE A 104 -19.54 -1.36 4.71
C PHE A 104 -19.20 -2.43 3.69
N ASN A 105 -18.20 -2.15 2.85
CA ASN A 105 -17.64 -3.11 1.89
C ASN A 105 -16.11 -3.19 1.98
N VAL A 106 -15.49 -2.43 2.89
CA VAL A 106 -14.04 -2.39 3.12
C VAL A 106 -13.78 -2.62 4.60
N LEU A 107 -12.90 -3.58 4.90
CA LEU A 107 -12.37 -3.83 6.24
C LEU A 107 -10.88 -3.49 6.25
N ARG A 108 -10.44 -2.73 7.26
CA ARG A 108 -9.02 -2.44 7.50
C ARG A 108 -8.58 -3.18 8.76
N ILE A 109 -7.51 -3.95 8.64
CA ILE A 109 -6.89 -4.69 9.76
C ILE A 109 -5.49 -4.11 9.93
N LEU A 110 -4.99 -3.97 11.15
CA LEU A 110 -3.65 -3.46 11.41
C LEU A 110 -2.99 -4.33 12.49
N GLU A 111 -1.71 -4.65 12.32
CA GLU A 111 -0.88 -5.25 13.36
C GLU A 111 -0.04 -4.18 14.08
N THR A 112 0.32 -4.46 15.34
CA THR A 112 1.34 -3.66 16.03
C THR A 112 2.72 -4.12 15.58
N ILE A 113 3.22 -3.55 14.49
CA ILE A 113 4.51 -3.93 13.87
C ILE A 113 5.76 -3.69 14.76
N LYS A 114 5.62 -3.01 15.91
CA LYS A 114 6.71 -2.88 16.90
C LYS A 114 7.14 -4.23 17.49
N MET A 115 6.25 -5.23 17.47
CA MET A 115 6.51 -6.58 17.97
C MET A 115 6.68 -7.59 16.82
N GLU A 116 7.17 -7.11 15.68
CA GLU A 116 7.29 -7.87 14.42
C GLU A 116 5.93 -8.19 13.77
N GLN A 117 5.96 -8.72 12.55
CA GLN A 117 4.78 -9.16 11.81
C GLN A 117 4.54 -10.64 12.08
N GLN A 118 3.33 -11.01 12.51
CA GLN A 118 3.04 -12.35 13.03
C GLN A 118 1.91 -13.04 12.27
N ILE A 119 0.96 -12.28 11.72
CA ILE A 119 -0.17 -12.85 10.99
C ILE A 119 0.29 -13.40 9.63
N VAL A 120 -0.02 -14.68 9.40
CA VAL A 120 0.28 -15.41 8.15
C VAL A 120 -0.96 -15.79 7.35
N GLU A 121 -2.12 -15.87 8.01
CA GLU A 121 -3.42 -16.13 7.38
C GLU A 121 -4.56 -15.46 8.16
N ILE A 122 -5.56 -14.96 7.44
CA ILE A 122 -6.82 -14.45 7.99
C ILE A 122 -7.98 -15.06 7.21
N ASN A 123 -9.03 -15.40 7.94
CA ASN A 123 -10.34 -15.74 7.40
C ASN A 123 -11.37 -14.75 7.96
N LEU A 124 -12.08 -14.06 7.09
CA LEU A 124 -13.15 -13.13 7.46
C LEU A 124 -14.49 -13.81 7.26
N GLU A 125 -15.28 -13.83 8.33
CA GLU A 125 -16.62 -14.39 8.36
C GLU A 125 -17.60 -13.32 8.83
N ILE A 126 -18.80 -13.32 8.25
CA ILE A 126 -19.90 -12.46 8.64
C ILE A 126 -21.03 -13.34 9.17
N PHE A 127 -21.63 -12.91 10.27
CA PHE A 127 -22.81 -13.54 10.82
C PHE A 127 -24.05 -13.02 10.09
N ASP A 128 -24.75 -13.92 9.41
CA ASP A 128 -25.90 -13.58 8.56
C ASP A 128 -27.21 -13.52 9.36
N VAL A 129 -28.25 -12.94 8.78
CA VAL A 129 -29.60 -12.84 9.35
C VAL A 129 -30.27 -14.19 9.61
N ASP A 130 -29.78 -15.24 8.95
CA ASP A 130 -30.22 -16.63 9.12
C ASP A 130 -29.49 -17.36 10.27
N ASP A 131 -28.77 -16.63 11.14
CA ASP A 131 -27.94 -17.16 12.23
C ASP A 131 -26.80 -18.11 11.77
N VAL A 132 -26.29 -17.90 10.55
CA VAL A 132 -25.22 -18.71 9.95
C VAL A 132 -23.98 -17.86 9.69
N TRP A 133 -22.82 -18.35 10.11
CA TRP A 133 -21.53 -17.78 9.72
C TRP A 133 -21.20 -18.08 8.26
N LYS A 134 -20.93 -17.03 7.48
CA LYS A 134 -20.52 -17.12 6.09
C LYS A 134 -19.13 -16.51 5.92
N LYS A 135 -18.19 -17.30 5.40
CA LYS A 135 -16.88 -16.81 5.00
C LYS A 135 -17.01 -15.89 3.78
N VAL A 136 -16.49 -14.67 3.89
CA VAL A 136 -16.60 -13.63 2.85
C VAL A 136 -15.26 -13.21 2.26
N ALA A 137 -14.14 -13.44 2.96
CA ALA A 137 -12.81 -13.19 2.44
C ALA A 137 -11.75 -14.04 3.15
N ASN A 138 -10.59 -14.16 2.52
CA ASN A 138 -9.36 -14.62 3.16
C ASN A 138 -8.21 -13.67 2.83
N GLY A 139 -7.15 -13.75 3.61
CA GLY A 139 -5.94 -12.96 3.45
C GLY A 139 -4.74 -13.72 4.00
N THR A 140 -3.55 -13.22 3.71
CA THR A 140 -2.31 -13.79 4.26
C THR A 140 -1.78 -12.90 5.36
N ILE A 141 -1.04 -11.85 5.00
CA ILE A 141 -0.46 -10.91 5.95
C ILE A 141 -1.31 -9.68 6.13
N VAL A 142 -1.06 -8.96 7.22
CA VAL A 142 -1.58 -7.63 7.46
C VAL A 142 -0.44 -6.62 7.54
N GLY A 143 0.49 -6.79 8.48
CA GLY A 143 1.52 -5.81 8.77
C GLY A 143 0.92 -4.48 9.22
N TYR A 144 1.40 -3.36 8.70
CA TYR A 144 0.97 -2.04 9.12
C TYR A 144 -0.50 -1.74 8.75
N ARG A 145 -1.01 -2.26 7.63
CA ARG A 145 -2.36 -1.96 7.12
C ARG A 145 -2.83 -2.96 6.06
#